data_AF-A0A2L2YVK7-F1
#
_entry.id   AF-A0A2L2YVK7-F1
#
_cell.length_a   1.000
_cell.length_b   1.000
_cell.length_c   1.000
_cell.angle_alpha   90.00
_cell.angle_beta   90.00
_cell.angle_gamma   90.00
#
_symmetry.space_group_name_H-M   'P 1'
#
loop_
_entity.id
_entity.type
_entity.pdbx_description
1 polymer ?
#
loop_
_entity_poly.entity_id
_entity_poly.type
_entity_poly.pdbx_seq_one_letter_code
_entity_poly.pdbx_strand_id
1 'polypeptide(L)' 'KQRAGIDYGETFSPVVNFSIIKLLFILLVSMLNWCHYQVDVKSAYLYGNLSEPVYVKQPPGYIVKGHEGKVYLLHKSLYG' A
#
# COMPACT_ATOMS: atom_id res chain seq x y z
N LYS A 1 8.10 16.15 7.94
CA LYS A 1 8.13 14.80 8.56
C LYS A 1 7.17 14.82 9.74
N GLN A 2 6.19 13.93 9.76
CA GLN A 2 5.20 13.84 10.84
C GLN A 2 5.88 13.43 12.16
N ARG A 3 5.46 14.04 13.27
CA ARG A 3 6.05 13.84 14.62
C ARG A 3 5.07 13.14 15.57
N ALA A 4 5.54 12.06 16.20
CA ALA A 4 4.75 11.21 17.09
C ALA A 4 4.13 12.04 18.23
N GLY A 5 2.81 11.91 18.41
CA GLY A 5 2.06 12.63 19.45
C GLY A 5 1.65 14.08 19.12
N ILE A 6 2.06 14.63 17.97
CA ILE A 6 1.65 15.96 17.49
C ILE A 6 0.82 15.81 16.21
N ASP A 7 1.38 15.12 15.20
CA ASP A 7 0.75 14.97 13.88
C ASP A 7 0.05 13.60 13.69
N TYR A 8 0.15 12.70 14.67
CA TYR A 8 -0.31 11.30 14.54
C TYR A 8 -1.79 11.12 14.92
N GLY A 9 -2.35 12.04 15.70
CA GLY A 9 -3.77 12.02 16.09
C GLY A 9 -4.69 12.63 15.03
N GLU A 10 -4.14 13.48 14.15
CA GLU A 10 -4.88 14.14 13.09
C GLU A 10 -4.49 13.53 11.74
N THR A 11 -5.22 12.49 11.34
CA THR A 11 -5.13 11.87 10.02
C THR A 11 -5.76 12.79 8.95
N PHE A 12 -5.34 14.05 8.85
CA PHE A 12 -5.61 14.86 7.66
C PHE A 12 -4.61 14.47 6.58
N SER A 13 -4.68 13.21 6.14
CA SER A 13 -4.31 12.94 4.76
C SER A 13 -5.28 13.76 3.92
N PRO A 14 -4.83 14.68 3.06
CA PRO A 14 -5.75 15.26 2.09
C PRO A 14 -6.34 14.06 1.36
N VAL A 15 -7.64 13.81 1.56
CA VAL A 15 -8.33 12.74 0.83
C VAL A 15 -8.40 13.27 -0.59
N VAL A 16 -7.33 13.00 -1.33
CA VAL A 16 -7.19 13.40 -2.71
C VAL A 16 -8.36 12.77 -3.44
N ASN A 17 -9.25 13.63 -3.96
CA ASN A 17 -10.40 13.16 -4.70
C ASN A 17 -9.90 12.64 -6.06
N PHE A 18 -9.68 11.33 -6.13
CA PHE A 18 -9.22 10.65 -7.34
C PHE A 18 -10.14 10.89 -8.54
N SER A 19 -11.43 11.20 -8.34
CA SER A 19 -12.34 11.55 -9.42
C SER A 19 -11.94 12.87 -10.09
N ILE A 20 -11.51 13.87 -9.31
CA ILE A 20 -11.02 15.15 -9.86
C ILE A 20 -9.70 14.94 -10.62
N ILE A 21 -8.78 14.16 -10.06
CA ILE A 21 -7.52 13.83 -10.75
C ILE A 21 -7.78 13.11 -12.07
N LYS A 22 -8.63 12.09 -12.07
CA LYS A 22 -9.01 11.36 -13.29
C LYS A 22 -9.64 12.29 -14.32
N LEU A 23 -10.54 13.18 -13.91
CA LEU A 23 -11.18 14.14 -14.80
C LEU A 23 -10.17 15.07 -15.47
N LEU A 24 -9.29 15.70 -14.69
CA LEU A 24 -8.25 16.59 -15.22
C LEU A 24 -7.29 15.85 -16.14
N PHE A 25 -6.92 14.63 -15.78
CA PHE A 25 -6.04 13.78 -16.58
C PHE A 25 -6.66 13.43 -17.94
N ILE A 26 -7.92 13.00 -17.96
CA ILE A 26 -8.65 12.68 -19.21
C ILE A 26 -8.76 13.93 -20.10
N LEU A 27 -9.10 15.08 -19.51
CA LEU A 27 -9.18 16.34 -20.25
C LEU A 27 -7.84 16.68 -20.92
N LEU A 28 -6.73 16.58 -20.17
CA LEU A 28 -5.40 16.88 -20.67
C LEU A 28 -4.99 15.96 -21.83
N VAL A 29 -5.15 14.64 -21.64
CA VAL A 29 -4.83 13.64 -22.66
C VAL A 29 -5.65 13.86 -23.93
N SER A 30 -6.94 14.20 -23.79
CA SER A 30 -7.82 14.49 -24.92
C SER A 30 -7.44 15.79 -25.64
N MET A 31 -7.10 16.86 -24.92
CA MET A 31 -6.76 18.16 -25.51
C MET A 31 -5.42 18.12 -26.25
N LEU A 32 -4.47 17.33 -25.76
CA LEU A 32 -3.13 17.21 -26.34
C LEU A 32 -3.00 16.03 -27.31
N ASN A 33 -4.08 15.30 -27.54
CA ASN A 33 -4.17 14.15 -28.43
C ASN A 33 -3.11 13.07 -28.12
N TRP A 34 -2.85 12.84 -26.84
CA TRP A 34 -1.83 11.89 -26.38
C TRP A 34 -2.33 10.45 -26.43
N CYS A 35 -1.49 9.54 -26.95
CA CYS A 35 -1.72 8.11 -26.75
C CYS A 35 -1.46 7.75 -25.29
N HIS A 36 -2.49 7.23 -24.62
CA HIS A 36 -2.43 6.85 -23.21
C HIS A 36 -2.70 5.35 -23.04
N TYR A 37 -1.87 4.71 -22.21
CA TYR A 37 -2.01 3.31 -21.82
C TYR A 37 -2.08 3.20 -20.30
N GLN A 38 -3.11 2.52 -19.80
CA GLN A 38 -3.25 2.18 -18.38
C GLN A 38 -2.91 0.70 -18.18
N VAL A 39 -2.03 0.43 -17.24
CA VAL A 39 -1.65 -0.94 -16.85
C VAL A 39 -1.96 -1.12 -15.38
N ASP A 40 -2.82 -2.09 -15.06
CA ASP A 40 -3.02 -2.55 -13.70
C ASP A 40 -2.04 -3.68 -13.40
N VAL A 41 -1.05 -3.40 -12.56
CA VAL A 41 -0.06 -4.39 -12.16
C VAL A 41 -0.57 -5.12 -10.92
N LYS A 42 -1.21 -6.27 -11.14
CA LYS A 42 -1.46 -7.23 -10.05
C LYS A 42 -0.12 -7.51 -9.35
N SER A 43 -0.06 -7.19 -8.06
CA SER A 43 1.09 -7.41 -7.17
C SER A 43 2.18 -6.33 -7.10
N ALA A 44 2.03 -5.14 -7.68
CA ALA A 44 3.05 -4.08 -7.51
C ALA A 44 3.35 -3.73 -6.03
N TYR A 45 2.35 -3.91 -5.16
CA TYR A 45 2.46 -3.67 -3.71
C TYR A 45 3.02 -4.85 -2.91
N LEU A 46 3.01 -6.07 -3.47
CA LEU A 46 3.32 -7.31 -2.74
C LEU A 46 4.82 -7.64 -2.67
N TYR A 47 5.67 -6.80 -3.27
CA TYR A 47 7.10 -7.05 -3.39
C TYR A 47 7.99 -5.89 -2.93
N GLY A 48 7.42 -4.93 -2.22
CA GLY A 48 8.20 -3.87 -1.58
C GLY A 48 9.26 -4.46 -0.65
N ASN A 49 10.47 -3.92 -0.72
CA ASN A 49 11.52 -4.27 0.23
C ASN A 49 11.17 -3.67 1.59
N LEU A 50 11.33 -4.47 2.65
CA LEU A 50 11.20 -4.01 4.02
C LEU A 50 12.55 -3.46 4.48
N SER A 51 12.57 -2.21 4.94
CA SER A 51 13.76 -1.61 5.55
C SER A 51 14.05 -2.13 6.95
N GLU A 52 13.04 -2.72 7.60
CA GLU A 52 13.08 -3.22 8.96
C GLU A 52 12.50 -4.64 9.05
N PRO A 53 12.98 -5.46 10.00
CA PRO A 53 12.43 -6.80 10.20
C PRO A 53 11.02 -6.71 10.77
N VAL A 54 10.04 -7.17 10.00
CA VAL A 54 8.64 -7.24 10.42
C VAL A 54 8.28 -8.69 10.72
N TYR A 55 7.74 -8.94 11.91
CA TYR A 55 7.24 -10.26 12.31
C TYR A 55 5.72 -10.27 12.35
N VAL A 56 5.09 -11.33 11.83
CA VAL A 56 3.64 -11.52 11.90
C VAL A 56 3.28 -12.80 12.62
N LYS A 57 2.12 -12.77 13.29
CA LYS A 57 1.51 -13.97 13.84
C LYS A 57 1.16 -14.94 12.72
N GLN A 58 1.10 -16.22 13.07
CA GLN A 58 0.70 -17.25 12.12
C GLN A 58 -0.74 -16.98 11.64
N PRO A 59 -0.98 -16.96 10.32
CA PRO A 59 -2.30 -16.69 9.80
C PRO A 59 -3.27 -17.82 10.17
N PRO A 60 -4.57 -17.52 10.35
CA PRO A 60 -5.58 -18.54 10.56
C PRO A 60 -5.52 -19.61 9.48
N GLY A 61 -5.55 -20.89 9.88
CA GLY A 61 -5.43 -22.03 8.96
C GLY A 61 -3.99 -22.49 8.66
N TYR A 62 -2.97 -21.74 9.09
CA TYR A 62 -1.54 -22.09 8.93
C TYR A 62 -0.80 -22.22 10.26
N ILE A 63 -1.53 -22.36 11.36
CA ILE A 63 -0.95 -22.50 12.70
C ILE A 63 -0.35 -23.90 12.82
N VAL A 64 0.95 -23.97 13.11
CA VAL A 64 1.66 -25.23 13.30
C VAL A 64 1.48 -25.72 14.74
N LYS A 65 0.93 -26.93 14.90
CA LYS A 65 0.74 -27.57 16.22
C LYS A 65 2.07 -27.70 16.97
N GLY A 66 2.07 -27.36 18.25
CA GLY A 66 3.25 -27.34 19.12
C GLY A 66 4.17 -26.14 18.90
N HIS A 67 3.79 -25.22 18.02
CA HIS A 67 4.54 -24.04 17.65
C HIS A 67 3.67 -22.79 17.60
N GLU A 68 2.53 -22.79 18.29
CA GLU A 68 1.50 -21.75 18.22
C GLU A 68 2.03 -20.36 18.60
N GLY A 69 3.04 -20.30 19.48
CA GLY A 69 3.69 -19.05 19.89
C GLY A 69 4.74 -18.50 18.92
N LYS A 70 5.09 -19.23 17.85
CA LYS A 70 6.06 -18.75 16.85
C LYS A 70 5.43 -17.71 15.91
N VAL A 71 6.29 -16.86 15.36
CA VAL A 71 5.96 -15.81 14.41
C VAL A 71 6.74 -16.02 13.11
N TYR A 72 6.22 -15.50 11.99
CA TYR A 72 6.91 -15.50 10.71
C TYR A 72 7.62 -14.16 10.49
N LEU A 73 8.86 -14.19 10.01
CA LEU A 73 9.56 -13.02 9.51
C LEU A 73 9.10 -12.73 8.07
N LEU A 74 8.66 -11.51 7.81
CA LEU A 74 8.34 -11.07 6.45
C LEU A 74 9.63 -10.75 5.70
N HIS A 75 9.78 -11.36 4.53
CA HIS A 75 10.84 -11.01 3.59
C HIS A 75 10.43 -9.88 2.63
N LYS A 76 9.12 -9.64 2.46
CA LYS A 76 8.52 -8.65 1.56
C LYS A 76 7.30 -8.01 2.21
N SER A 77 6.97 -6.80 1.77
CA SER A 77 5.76 -6.11 2.24
C SER A 77 4.50 -6.89 1.87
N LEU A 78 3.58 -7.01 2.83
CA LEU A 78 2.22 -7.46 2.56
C LEU A 78 1.36 -6.28 2.11
N TYR A 79 0.29 -6.58 1.36
CA TYR A 79 -0.72 -5.58 0.99
C TYR A 79 -1.58 -5.24 2.22
N GLY A 80 -1.94 -3.96 2.35
CA GLY A 80 -2.92 -3.45 3.30
C GLY A 80 -4.17 -2.97 2.57
#